data_AF-A0A5F7ZBU1-F1
#
_entry.id   AF-A0A5F7ZBU1-F1
#
_cell.length_a   1.000
_cell.length_b   1.000
_cell.length_c   1.000
_cell.angle_alpha   90.00
_cell.angle_beta   90.00
_cell.angle_gamma   90.00
#
_symmetry.space_group_name_H-M   'P 1'
#
loop_
_entity.id
_entity.type
_entity.pdbx_description
1 polymer ?
#
loop_
_entity_poly.entity_id
_entity_poly.type
_entity_poly.pdbx_seq_one_letter_code
_entity_poly.pdbx_strand_id
1 'polypeptide(L)'
;MSSSMTCGLQEMPSLATAHSTWDWHQEQLKVMFVGGPNTRKDYHIEEGEEVFYQLEGDMVLRVLEQGKHRDVVIRQGEIFLLPARVPHSPQRFANTVGLVVERRRLETELDGLRYYVGDTMDVLFEKWFYCKDLGTQLAPIIQEFFSSEQYRTGKPIPDQLLKEPPFPLSTRSIMEPMSLEAWLDSHRRELQAGAPLSLFGDTYETQVTAYGQGSSEGLRQNVDVWLWQLASGAQGQGRRTPCRRASAHFWDWDSHTGPTLGALVPRQTQTFTQVLRPNSLHLILLLLFSRRAPRW
;
A
#
# COMPACT_ATOMS: atom_id res chain seq x y z
N MET A 1 4.16 -37.69 15.42
CA MET A 1 3.24 -37.04 14.46
C MET A 1 3.26 -35.55 14.75
N SER A 2 3.93 -34.81 13.87
CA SER A 2 4.15 -33.38 13.93
C SER A 2 2.86 -32.66 13.55
N SER A 3 2.43 -31.69 14.35
CA SER A 3 1.43 -30.70 13.93
C SER A 3 2.00 -29.32 14.25
N SER A 4 2.60 -28.70 13.22
CA SER A 4 3.10 -27.33 13.24
C SER A 4 1.93 -26.38 12.94
N MET A 5 1.41 -25.71 13.96
CA MET A 5 0.48 -24.61 13.79
C MET A 5 1.26 -23.30 13.62
N THR A 6 1.41 -22.89 12.37
CA THR A 6 1.85 -21.58 11.90
C THR A 6 0.67 -20.61 12.04
N CYS A 7 0.78 -19.62 12.92
CA CYS A 7 -0.27 -18.64 13.19
C CYS A 7 -0.13 -17.45 12.22
N GLY A 8 -1.15 -17.23 11.38
CA GLY A 8 -1.44 -15.92 10.79
C GLY A 8 -1.18 -15.71 9.28
N LEU A 9 -0.28 -16.47 8.65
CA LEU A 9 -0.02 -16.36 7.19
C LEU A 9 -0.67 -17.47 6.36
N GLN A 10 -1.15 -18.54 7.00
CA GLN A 10 -1.62 -19.75 6.33
C GLN A 10 -3.13 -19.75 6.01
N GLU A 11 -3.83 -18.68 6.39
CA GLU A 11 -5.24 -18.44 6.01
C GLU A 11 -5.39 -17.35 4.95
N MET A 12 -4.29 -16.95 4.28
CA MET A 12 -4.45 -16.50 2.89
C MET A 12 -4.78 -17.78 2.13
N PRO A 13 -6.02 -17.94 1.63
CA PRO A 13 -6.36 -19.17 0.92
C PRO A 13 -5.36 -19.33 -0.22
N SER A 14 -5.08 -20.57 -0.66
CA SER A 14 -4.16 -20.90 -1.76
C SER A 14 -4.63 -20.37 -3.13
N LEU A 15 -5.27 -19.20 -3.15
CA LEU A 15 -6.02 -18.57 -4.21
C LEU A 15 -5.10 -17.62 -4.99
N ALA A 16 -4.13 -18.17 -5.69
CA ALA A 16 -3.69 -17.53 -6.94
C ALA A 16 -4.82 -17.69 -7.98
N THR A 17 -6.00 -17.12 -7.72
CA THR A 17 -7.01 -16.89 -8.77
C THR A 17 -6.63 -15.61 -9.48
N ALA A 18 -6.61 -15.66 -10.82
CA ALA A 18 -6.31 -14.49 -11.65
C ALA A 18 -7.20 -13.30 -11.24
N HIS A 19 -6.64 -12.08 -11.26
CA HIS A 19 -7.36 -10.83 -10.94
C HIS A 19 -7.84 -10.66 -9.49
N SER A 20 -7.32 -11.42 -8.53
CA SER A 20 -7.75 -11.30 -7.12
C SER A 20 -7.06 -10.13 -6.41
N THR A 21 -7.85 -9.24 -5.82
CA THR A 21 -7.42 -8.28 -4.79
C THR A 21 -8.07 -8.66 -3.48
N TRP A 22 -7.30 -8.72 -2.40
CA TRP A 22 -7.79 -8.95 -1.04
C TRP A 22 -7.56 -7.72 -0.18
N ASP A 23 -8.67 -7.13 0.24
CA ASP A 23 -8.70 -5.96 1.10
C ASP A 23 -8.55 -6.39 2.56
N TRP A 24 -7.36 -6.19 3.13
CA TRP A 24 -7.08 -6.54 4.52
C TRP A 24 -7.56 -5.46 5.49
N HIS A 25 -7.45 -4.19 5.08
CA HIS A 25 -7.85 -3.03 5.87
C HIS A 25 -8.26 -1.89 4.92
N GLN A 26 -9.39 -1.22 5.20
CA GLN A 26 -10.03 -0.26 4.28
C GLN A 26 -10.47 1.04 4.97
N GLU A 27 -9.77 1.46 6.04
CA GLU A 27 -10.11 2.68 6.77
C GLU A 27 -9.38 3.93 6.23
N GLN A 28 -8.54 4.59 7.03
CA GLN A 28 -7.70 5.68 6.53
C GLN A 28 -6.50 5.13 5.75
N LEU A 29 -5.92 4.01 6.19
CA LEU A 29 -5.00 3.21 5.38
C LEU A 29 -5.78 2.15 4.59
N LYS A 30 -5.45 1.97 3.32
CA LYS A 30 -5.92 0.83 2.53
C LYS A 30 -4.77 -0.15 2.35
N VAL A 31 -4.87 -1.32 2.96
CA VAL A 31 -3.86 -2.38 2.91
C VAL A 31 -4.42 -3.51 2.07
N MET A 32 -3.81 -3.74 0.91
CA MET A 32 -4.30 -4.65 -0.11
C MET A 32 -3.22 -5.68 -0.47
N PHE A 33 -3.64 -6.92 -0.70
CA PHE A 33 -2.81 -7.92 -1.35
C PHE A 33 -3.36 -8.17 -2.74
N VAL A 34 -2.52 -8.12 -3.75
CA VAL A 34 -2.93 -8.18 -5.16
C VAL A 34 -2.19 -9.29 -5.87
N GLY A 35 -2.96 -10.22 -6.43
CA GLY A 35 -2.47 -11.34 -7.22
C GLY A 35 -2.34 -11.04 -8.72
N GLY A 36 -1.98 -12.06 -9.49
CA GLY A 36 -2.00 -12.02 -10.96
C GLY A 36 -2.32 -13.39 -11.59
N PRO A 37 -2.40 -13.49 -12.92
CA PRO A 37 -2.01 -12.46 -13.88
C PRO A 37 -3.02 -11.31 -13.98
N ASN A 38 -2.52 -10.10 -14.18
CA ASN A 38 -3.30 -8.92 -14.53
C ASN A 38 -2.39 -7.91 -15.24
N THR A 39 -2.54 -7.80 -16.56
CA THR A 39 -1.83 -6.82 -17.39
C THR A 39 -2.82 -5.83 -17.95
N ARG A 40 -2.50 -4.53 -17.88
CA ARG A 40 -3.42 -3.45 -18.23
C ARG A 40 -2.69 -2.32 -18.93
N LYS A 41 -3.41 -1.50 -19.69
CA LYS A 41 -2.85 -0.38 -20.47
C LYS A 41 -3.18 0.98 -19.87
N ASP A 42 -4.13 1.03 -18.95
CA ASP A 42 -4.45 2.25 -18.26
C ASP A 42 -3.39 2.60 -17.21
N TYR A 43 -3.16 3.89 -17.08
CA TYR A 43 -2.33 4.52 -16.08
C TYR A 43 -3.25 5.17 -15.05
N HIS A 44 -3.11 4.75 -13.81
CA HIS A 44 -3.73 5.41 -12.67
C HIS A 44 -2.85 6.57 -12.20
N ILE A 45 -3.49 7.63 -11.72
CA ILE A 45 -2.87 8.85 -11.23
C ILE A 45 -3.63 9.23 -9.97
N GLU A 46 -2.95 9.39 -8.86
CA GLU A 46 -3.55 9.89 -7.61
C GLU A 46 -2.66 10.92 -6.93
N GLU A 47 -3.23 11.69 -5.99
CA GLU A 47 -2.48 12.68 -5.21
C GLU A 47 -1.80 12.09 -3.97
N GLY A 48 -2.16 10.87 -3.58
CA GLY A 48 -1.47 10.08 -2.56
C GLY A 48 -0.24 9.36 -3.10
N GLU A 49 0.54 8.76 -2.20
CA GLU A 49 1.65 7.87 -2.52
C GLU A 49 1.23 6.40 -2.39
N GLU A 50 1.97 5.51 -3.04
CA GLU A 50 1.69 4.06 -3.00
C GLU A 50 2.96 3.26 -2.64
N VAL A 51 2.84 2.40 -1.64
CA VAL A 51 3.89 1.45 -1.26
C VAL A 51 3.62 0.11 -1.90
N PHE A 52 4.63 -0.43 -2.57
CA PHE A 52 4.63 -1.76 -3.16
C PHE A 52 5.65 -2.65 -2.45
N TYR A 53 5.26 -3.87 -2.12
CA TYR A 53 6.18 -4.91 -1.67
C TYR A 53 5.79 -6.25 -2.29
N GLN A 54 6.70 -6.90 -3.01
CA GLN A 54 6.42 -8.20 -3.62
C GLN A 54 6.69 -9.34 -2.66
N LEU A 55 5.63 -10.01 -2.20
CA LEU A 55 5.73 -11.16 -1.31
C LEU A 55 6.10 -12.42 -2.08
N GLU A 56 5.47 -12.65 -3.24
CA GLU A 56 5.71 -13.80 -4.12
C GLU A 56 5.81 -13.33 -5.58
N GLY A 57 6.87 -13.74 -6.25
CA GLY A 57 7.16 -13.42 -7.65
C GLY A 57 7.39 -11.94 -7.94
N ASP A 58 7.64 -11.63 -9.20
CA ASP A 58 7.99 -10.29 -9.66
C ASP A 58 6.76 -9.55 -10.21
N MET A 59 6.83 -8.22 -10.28
CA MET A 59 5.89 -7.40 -11.05
C MET A 59 6.64 -6.32 -11.84
N VAL A 60 5.96 -5.72 -12.82
CA VAL A 60 6.46 -4.52 -13.51
C VAL A 60 5.48 -3.38 -13.27
N LEU A 61 5.96 -2.26 -12.73
CA LEU A 61 5.20 -1.03 -12.65
C LEU A 61 5.64 -0.11 -13.79
N ARG A 62 4.81 0.02 -14.82
CA ARG A 62 5.09 1.00 -15.88
C ARG A 62 4.76 2.38 -15.38
N VAL A 63 5.65 3.34 -15.53
CA VAL A 63 5.47 4.70 -15.04
C VAL A 63 5.75 5.70 -16.15
N LEU A 64 5.18 6.89 -16.02
CA LEU A 64 5.57 8.07 -16.78
C LEU A 64 6.46 8.96 -15.92
N GLU A 65 7.76 8.77 -16.06
CA GLU A 65 8.78 9.53 -15.36
C GLU A 65 9.29 10.66 -16.26
N GLN A 66 9.12 11.91 -15.82
CA GLN A 66 9.66 13.08 -16.54
C GLN A 66 9.30 13.10 -18.04
N GLY A 67 8.06 12.71 -18.36
CA GLY A 67 7.55 12.65 -19.73
C GLY A 67 8.07 11.48 -20.56
N LYS A 68 8.57 10.41 -19.93
CA LYS A 68 9.03 9.19 -20.61
C LYS A 68 8.45 7.95 -19.95
N HIS A 69 8.10 6.95 -20.76
CA HIS A 69 7.77 5.62 -20.27
C HIS A 69 9.02 4.96 -19.69
N ARG A 70 8.89 4.41 -18.48
CA ARG A 70 9.88 3.57 -17.82
C ARG A 70 9.19 2.37 -17.20
N ASP A 71 9.79 1.20 -17.35
CA ASP A 71 9.35 -0.01 -16.66
C ASP A 71 10.18 -0.18 -15.39
N VAL A 72 9.52 -0.14 -14.23
CA VAL A 72 10.14 -0.41 -12.93
C VAL A 72 9.87 -1.86 -12.57
N VAL A 73 10.90 -2.71 -12.61
CA VAL A 73 10.79 -4.11 -12.22
C VAL A 73 10.92 -4.19 -10.69
N ILE A 74 9.86 -4.64 -10.02
CA ILE A 74 9.85 -4.87 -8.57
C ILE A 74 9.90 -6.38 -8.36
N ARG A 75 11.05 -6.90 -7.93
CA ARG A 75 11.27 -8.34 -7.75
C ARG A 75 10.74 -8.83 -6.41
N GLN A 76 10.56 -10.14 -6.30
CA GLN A 76 10.22 -10.77 -5.03
C GLN A 76 11.17 -10.32 -3.90
N GLY A 77 10.60 -9.89 -2.77
CA GLY A 77 11.31 -9.37 -1.61
C GLY A 77 11.77 -7.91 -1.73
N GLU A 78 11.55 -7.26 -2.87
CA GLU A 78 11.81 -5.83 -3.03
C GLU A 78 10.63 -4.98 -2.54
N ILE A 79 10.96 -3.85 -1.93
CA ILE A 79 10.03 -2.78 -1.55
C ILE A 79 10.29 -1.54 -2.41
N PHE A 80 9.22 -0.82 -2.74
CA PHE A 80 9.26 0.37 -3.58
C PHE A 80 8.18 1.38 -3.14
N LEU A 81 8.49 2.66 -3.19
CA LEU A 81 7.58 3.77 -2.89
C LEU A 81 7.39 4.64 -4.13
N LEU A 82 6.14 4.72 -4.60
CA LEU A 82 5.74 5.58 -5.70
C LEU A 82 5.36 6.98 -5.16
N PRO A 83 6.03 8.06 -5.61
CA PRO A 83 5.63 9.42 -5.26
C PRO A 83 4.24 9.78 -5.81
N ALA A 84 3.60 10.74 -5.16
CA ALA A 84 2.33 11.30 -5.60
C ALA A 84 2.34 11.79 -7.04
N ARG A 85 1.19 11.66 -7.73
CA ARG A 85 0.90 12.22 -9.06
C ARG A 85 1.79 11.67 -10.19
N VAL A 86 2.39 10.50 -9.98
CA VAL A 86 3.09 9.74 -11.02
C VAL A 86 2.06 8.86 -11.73
N PRO A 87 1.83 9.03 -13.06
CA PRO A 87 1.04 8.06 -13.80
C PRO A 87 1.73 6.71 -13.78
N HIS A 88 1.00 5.67 -13.36
CA HIS A 88 1.54 4.33 -13.22
C HIS A 88 0.55 3.24 -13.65
N SER A 89 1.06 2.14 -14.20
CA SER A 89 0.29 1.03 -14.75
C SER A 89 0.89 -0.30 -14.30
N PRO A 90 0.34 -0.92 -13.24
CA PRO A 90 0.88 -2.16 -12.66
C PRO A 90 0.60 -3.36 -13.57
N GLN A 91 1.64 -4.16 -13.81
CA GLN A 91 1.62 -5.40 -14.58
C GLN A 91 1.98 -6.56 -13.65
N ARG A 92 1.03 -7.45 -13.39
CA ARG A 92 1.19 -8.60 -12.49
C ARG A 92 1.17 -9.90 -13.27
N PHE A 93 2.07 -10.81 -12.95
CA PHE A 93 2.21 -12.10 -13.62
C PHE A 93 1.44 -13.20 -12.89
N ALA A 94 1.35 -14.39 -13.48
CA ALA A 94 0.69 -15.52 -12.84
C ALA A 94 1.47 -15.98 -11.59
N ASN A 95 0.74 -16.44 -10.56
CA ASN A 95 1.31 -16.95 -9.31
C ASN A 95 2.21 -15.95 -8.57
N THR A 96 1.83 -14.68 -8.59
CA THR A 96 2.51 -13.61 -7.83
C THR A 96 1.56 -13.03 -6.79
N VAL A 97 2.10 -12.55 -5.67
CA VAL A 97 1.37 -11.83 -4.62
C VAL A 97 2.17 -10.59 -4.23
N GLY A 98 1.56 -9.41 -4.35
CA GLY A 98 2.15 -8.15 -3.92
C GLY A 98 1.28 -7.43 -2.88
N LEU A 99 1.92 -6.88 -1.86
CA LEU A 99 1.32 -5.91 -0.95
C LEU A 99 1.30 -4.54 -1.65
N VAL A 100 0.16 -3.86 -1.57
CA VAL A 100 0.00 -2.45 -1.91
C VAL A 100 -0.58 -1.73 -0.70
N VAL A 101 0.02 -0.62 -0.31
CA VAL A 101 -0.56 0.27 0.70
C VAL A 101 -0.67 1.68 0.17
N GLU A 102 -1.88 2.21 0.26
CA GLU A 102 -2.24 3.59 -0.07
C GLU A 102 -3.08 4.16 1.09
N ARG A 103 -3.54 5.42 0.95
CA ARG A 103 -4.45 6.04 1.91
C ARG A 103 -5.78 6.43 1.31
N ARG A 104 -6.78 6.61 2.18
CA ARG A 104 -8.01 7.32 1.85
C ARG A 104 -7.66 8.71 1.30
N ARG A 105 -8.32 9.08 0.21
CA ARG A 105 -8.21 10.42 -0.39
C ARG A 105 -8.81 11.48 0.55
N LEU A 106 -8.28 12.70 0.49
CA LEU A 106 -8.95 13.88 1.02
C LEU A 106 -10.14 14.21 0.13
N GLU A 107 -11.13 14.94 0.67
CA GLU A 107 -12.34 15.30 -0.08
C GLU A 107 -12.07 16.20 -1.31
N THR A 108 -10.91 16.85 -1.34
CA THR A 108 -10.47 17.72 -2.44
C THR A 108 -9.62 17.01 -3.47
N GLU A 109 -9.16 15.78 -3.20
CA GLU A 109 -8.24 15.06 -4.08
C GLU A 109 -8.99 14.32 -5.19
N LEU A 110 -8.40 14.32 -6.38
CA LEU A 110 -8.90 13.59 -7.53
C LEU A 110 -7.96 12.44 -7.92
N ASP A 111 -8.57 11.35 -8.37
CA ASP A 111 -7.89 10.31 -9.10
C ASP A 111 -8.14 10.48 -10.60
N GLY A 112 -7.17 10.07 -11.40
CA GLY A 112 -7.23 10.03 -12.85
C GLY A 112 -6.96 8.63 -13.38
N LEU A 113 -7.73 8.22 -14.38
CA LEU A 113 -7.43 7.03 -15.18
C LEU A 113 -7.16 7.49 -16.62
N ARG A 114 -5.98 7.18 -17.15
CA ARG A 114 -5.55 7.58 -18.50
C ARG A 114 -5.16 6.39 -19.36
N TYR A 115 -5.48 6.46 -20.64
CA TYR A 115 -4.90 5.62 -21.69
C TYR A 115 -4.10 6.52 -22.63
N TYR A 116 -2.97 6.01 -23.13
CA TYR A 116 -2.11 6.71 -24.07
C TYR A 116 -2.19 6.08 -25.48
N VAL A 117 -1.83 6.86 -26.50
CA VAL A 117 -1.75 6.37 -27.88
C VAL A 117 -0.50 5.50 -28.04
N GLY A 118 -0.68 4.17 -28.03
CA GLY A 118 0.46 3.24 -28.11
C GLY A 118 1.44 3.44 -26.96
N ASP A 119 2.73 3.59 -27.28
CA ASP A 119 3.82 3.89 -26.33
C ASP A 119 4.25 5.37 -26.40
N THR A 120 3.36 6.25 -26.90
CA THR A 120 3.59 7.70 -26.93
C THR A 120 3.09 8.37 -25.66
N MET A 121 3.43 9.64 -25.49
CA MET A 121 2.95 10.48 -24.39
C MET A 121 1.59 11.15 -24.66
N ASP A 122 1.00 10.93 -25.83
CA ASP A 122 -0.27 11.54 -26.21
C ASP A 122 -1.44 10.82 -25.54
N VAL A 123 -2.28 11.57 -24.83
CA VAL A 123 -3.44 11.01 -24.13
C VAL A 123 -4.49 10.57 -25.16
N LEU A 124 -4.90 9.31 -25.10
CA LEU A 124 -5.97 8.74 -25.90
C LEU A 124 -7.34 8.96 -25.25
N PHE A 125 -7.44 8.70 -23.95
CA PHE A 125 -8.65 8.83 -23.16
C PHE A 125 -8.26 9.15 -21.71
N GLU A 126 -9.05 9.97 -21.04
CA GLU A 126 -8.89 10.20 -19.60
C GLU A 126 -10.23 10.37 -18.88
N LYS A 127 -10.26 9.95 -17.61
CA LYS A 127 -11.37 10.20 -16.70
C LYS A 127 -10.84 10.61 -15.35
N TRP A 128 -11.39 11.67 -14.77
CA TRP A 128 -11.05 12.18 -13.44
C TRP A 128 -12.24 12.02 -12.50
N PHE A 129 -12.00 11.57 -11.28
CA PHE A 129 -13.06 11.24 -10.32
C PHE A 129 -12.60 11.34 -8.87
N TYR A 130 -13.54 11.61 -7.96
CA TYR A 130 -13.28 11.48 -6.52
C TYR A 130 -13.29 10.01 -6.13
N CYS A 131 -12.15 9.49 -5.67
CA CYS A 131 -11.98 8.09 -5.30
C CYS A 131 -12.41 7.85 -3.85
N LYS A 132 -13.49 7.09 -3.67
CA LYS A 132 -13.95 6.55 -2.38
C LYS A 132 -13.59 5.08 -2.25
N ASP A 133 -13.82 4.32 -3.31
CA ASP A 133 -13.47 2.91 -3.44
C ASP A 133 -12.93 2.68 -4.85
N LEU A 134 -11.62 2.47 -4.94
CA LEU A 134 -10.92 2.36 -6.21
C LEU A 134 -11.36 1.12 -6.99
N GLY A 135 -11.55 -0.01 -6.30
CA GLY A 135 -11.90 -1.28 -6.94
C GLY A 135 -13.25 -1.21 -7.65
N THR A 136 -14.27 -0.64 -6.98
CA THR A 136 -15.63 -0.54 -7.56
C THR A 136 -15.76 0.58 -8.59
N GLN A 137 -14.99 1.67 -8.45
CA GLN A 137 -15.07 2.81 -9.37
C GLN A 137 -14.25 2.64 -10.66
N LEU A 138 -13.20 1.83 -10.66
CA LEU A 138 -12.37 1.62 -11.86
C LEU A 138 -13.09 0.81 -12.94
N ALA A 139 -13.79 -0.26 -12.57
CA ALA A 139 -14.47 -1.15 -13.53
C ALA A 139 -15.40 -0.43 -14.52
N PRO A 140 -16.31 0.47 -14.10
CA PRO A 140 -17.16 1.20 -15.05
C PRO A 140 -16.39 2.18 -15.95
N ILE A 141 -15.31 2.81 -15.45
CA ILE A 141 -14.49 3.72 -16.26
C ILE A 141 -13.71 2.95 -17.33
N ILE A 142 -13.18 1.78 -16.97
CA ILE A 142 -12.51 0.88 -17.89
C ILE A 142 -13.49 0.40 -18.97
N GLN A 143 -14.72 0.04 -18.58
CA GLN A 143 -15.77 -0.33 -19.53
C GLN A 143 -16.17 0.83 -20.44
N GLU A 144 -16.23 2.07 -19.92
CA GLU A 144 -16.46 3.28 -20.72
C GLU A 144 -15.39 3.45 -21.79
N PHE A 145 -14.11 3.29 -21.44
CA PHE A 145 -13.02 3.33 -22.41
C PHE A 145 -13.17 2.26 -23.50
N PHE A 146 -13.40 1.00 -23.13
CA PHE A 146 -13.53 -0.08 -24.12
C PHE A 146 -14.76 0.05 -25.03
N SER A 147 -15.78 0.80 -24.60
CA SER A 147 -16.95 1.14 -25.41
C SER A 147 -16.79 2.47 -26.18
N SER A 148 -15.66 3.16 -26.05
CA SER A 148 -15.45 4.50 -26.62
C SER A 148 -15.00 4.48 -28.09
N GLU A 149 -15.21 5.61 -28.77
CA GLU A 149 -14.71 5.83 -30.12
C GLU A 149 -13.17 5.89 -30.17
N GLN A 150 -12.54 6.37 -29.09
CA GLN A 150 -11.09 6.41 -28.96
C GLN A 150 -10.48 5.01 -28.92
N TYR A 151 -11.11 4.07 -28.20
CA TYR A 151 -10.70 2.68 -28.25
C TYR A 151 -10.93 2.07 -29.64
N ARG A 152 -12.08 2.34 -30.26
CA ARG A 152 -12.41 1.84 -31.60
C ARG A 152 -11.45 2.32 -32.69
N THR A 153 -11.00 3.56 -32.62
CA THR A 153 -10.18 4.20 -33.67
C THR A 153 -8.70 4.28 -33.35
N GLY A 154 -8.33 4.14 -32.06
CA GLY A 154 -6.98 4.40 -31.57
C GLY A 154 -6.56 5.87 -31.66
N LYS A 155 -7.50 6.80 -31.83
CA LYS A 155 -7.23 8.23 -32.02
C LYS A 155 -7.85 9.07 -30.89
N PRO A 156 -7.11 10.07 -30.37
CA PRO A 156 -7.67 11.03 -29.42
C PRO A 156 -8.81 11.85 -30.04
N ILE A 157 -9.76 12.26 -29.19
CA ILE A 157 -10.77 13.27 -29.52
C ILE A 157 -10.43 14.52 -28.71
N PRO A 158 -9.83 15.57 -29.32
CA PRO A 158 -9.28 16.72 -28.59
C PRO A 158 -10.27 17.41 -27.66
N ASP A 159 -11.53 17.54 -28.08
CA ASP A 159 -12.58 18.20 -27.29
C ASP A 159 -13.01 17.41 -26.04
N GLN A 160 -12.61 16.13 -25.92
CA GLN A 160 -12.90 15.29 -24.75
C GLN A 160 -11.72 15.20 -23.78
N LEU A 161 -10.55 15.75 -24.13
CA LEU A 161 -9.39 15.79 -23.25
C LEU A 161 -9.38 17.10 -22.46
N LEU A 162 -8.85 17.04 -21.24
CA LEU A 162 -8.57 18.25 -20.50
C LEU A 162 -7.37 18.96 -21.13
N LYS A 163 -7.43 20.30 -21.19
CA LYS A 163 -6.29 21.12 -21.62
C LYS A 163 -5.08 20.93 -20.71
N GLU A 164 -5.35 20.81 -19.40
CA GLU A 164 -4.36 20.58 -18.36
C GLU A 164 -4.97 19.63 -17.31
N PRO A 165 -4.17 18.76 -16.67
CA PRO A 165 -4.64 17.92 -15.58
C PRO A 165 -5.10 18.78 -14.38
N PRO A 166 -6.01 18.27 -13.51
CA PRO A 166 -6.48 18.99 -12.32
C PRO A 166 -5.38 19.40 -11.34
N PHE A 167 -4.23 18.72 -11.40
CA PHE A 167 -3.01 19.04 -10.68
C PHE A 167 -1.78 18.75 -11.55
N PRO A 168 -0.63 19.41 -11.31
CA PRO A 168 0.61 19.09 -12.02
C PRO A 168 1.03 17.65 -11.78
N LEU A 169 1.33 16.92 -12.87
CA LEU A 169 1.93 15.59 -12.77
C LEU A 169 3.34 15.69 -12.20
N SER A 170 3.78 14.61 -11.53
CA SER A 170 5.10 14.57 -10.90
C SER A 170 6.23 14.70 -11.92
N THR A 171 7.22 15.54 -11.58
CA THR A 171 8.49 15.67 -12.31
C THR A 171 9.66 15.03 -11.56
N ARG A 172 9.40 14.37 -10.43
CA ARG A 172 10.41 13.70 -9.62
C ARG A 172 10.98 12.50 -10.38
N SER A 173 12.28 12.26 -10.20
CA SER A 173 12.85 10.96 -10.54
C SER A 173 12.33 9.89 -9.58
N ILE A 174 12.10 8.70 -10.10
CA ILE A 174 11.58 7.54 -9.41
C ILE A 174 12.74 6.66 -8.96
N MET A 175 12.70 6.28 -7.67
CA MET A 175 13.73 5.45 -7.04
C MET A 175 13.81 4.06 -7.69
N GLU A 176 14.93 3.36 -7.50
CA GLU A 176 14.99 1.92 -7.78
C GLU A 176 14.35 1.14 -6.62
N PRO A 177 13.61 0.05 -6.89
CA PRO A 177 13.20 -0.88 -5.85
C PRO A 177 14.42 -1.44 -5.11
N MET A 178 14.26 -1.73 -3.83
CA MET A 178 15.35 -2.25 -2.99
C MET A 178 14.93 -3.53 -2.29
N SER A 179 15.85 -4.49 -2.17
CA SER A 179 15.64 -5.70 -1.36
C SER A 179 15.45 -5.31 0.10
N LEU A 180 14.28 -5.63 0.66
CA LEU A 180 13.95 -5.32 2.04
C LEU A 180 14.85 -6.09 3.01
N GLU A 181 15.14 -7.35 2.72
CA GLU A 181 16.04 -8.19 3.52
C GLU A 181 17.46 -7.61 3.52
N ALA A 182 18.03 -7.32 2.36
CA ALA A 182 19.38 -6.77 2.28
C ALA A 182 19.49 -5.40 2.97
N TRP A 183 18.47 -4.55 2.83
CA TRP A 183 18.41 -3.27 3.52
C TRP A 183 18.38 -3.47 5.04
N LEU A 184 17.52 -4.36 5.55
CA LEU A 184 17.44 -4.68 6.98
C LEU A 184 18.75 -5.27 7.53
N ASP A 185 19.40 -6.14 6.77
CA ASP A 185 20.68 -6.73 7.14
C ASP A 185 21.79 -5.71 7.26
N SER A 186 21.86 -4.77 6.30
CA SER A 186 22.87 -3.70 6.33
C SER A 186 22.70 -2.76 7.53
N HIS A 187 21.48 -2.55 8.03
CA HIS A 187 21.17 -1.68 9.17
C HIS A 187 20.95 -2.44 10.49
N ARG A 188 21.20 -3.76 10.50
CA ARG A 188 20.90 -4.64 11.64
C ARG A 188 21.48 -4.15 12.96
N ARG A 189 22.69 -3.60 12.97
CA ARG A 189 23.35 -3.13 14.20
C ARG A 189 22.62 -1.94 14.83
N GLU A 190 22.22 -0.98 14.02
CA GLU A 190 21.50 0.22 14.47
C GLU A 190 20.10 -0.14 14.97
N LEU A 191 19.40 -1.00 14.23
CA LEU A 191 18.09 -1.50 14.64
C LEU A 191 18.17 -2.26 15.98
N GLN A 192 19.17 -3.13 16.16
CA GLN A 192 19.37 -3.85 17.43
C GLN A 192 19.81 -2.95 18.59
N ALA A 193 20.41 -1.78 18.30
CA ALA A 193 20.67 -0.75 19.30
C ALA A 193 19.41 0.04 19.71
N GLY A 194 18.25 -0.28 19.12
CA GLY A 194 16.96 0.33 19.42
C GLY A 194 16.70 1.63 18.65
N ALA A 195 17.49 1.96 17.62
CA ALA A 195 17.29 3.13 16.78
C ALA A 195 16.31 2.79 15.63
N PRO A 196 15.13 3.43 15.54
CA PRO A 196 14.25 3.29 14.38
C PRO A 196 14.84 4.00 13.16
N LEU A 197 14.67 3.41 11.97
CA LEU A 197 15.22 3.93 10.72
C LEU A 197 14.15 4.04 9.64
N SER A 198 14.06 5.20 8.97
CA SER A 198 13.16 5.38 7.82
C SER A 198 13.78 4.76 6.56
N LEU A 199 13.01 3.95 5.83
CA LEU A 199 13.44 3.30 4.60
C LEU A 199 13.61 4.29 3.44
N PHE A 200 12.74 5.31 3.38
CA PHE A 200 12.64 6.23 2.24
C PHE A 200 12.99 7.69 2.58
N GLY A 201 13.34 7.97 3.84
CA GLY A 201 13.70 9.30 4.31
C GLY A 201 12.49 10.22 4.55
N ASP A 202 12.73 11.52 4.47
CA ASP A 202 11.80 12.60 4.88
C ASP A 202 11.20 13.40 3.71
N THR A 203 11.56 13.06 2.47
CA THR A 203 11.09 13.75 1.27
C THR A 203 9.74 13.24 0.73
N TYR A 204 9.15 12.26 1.42
CA TYR A 204 7.91 11.58 1.05
C TYR A 204 6.83 11.79 2.13
N GLU A 205 5.56 11.78 1.71
CA GLU A 205 4.42 11.82 2.65
C GLU A 205 4.40 10.56 3.51
N THR A 206 4.67 9.43 2.87
CA THR A 206 4.71 8.10 3.47
C THR A 206 5.98 7.94 4.28
N GLN A 207 5.82 7.63 5.56
CA GLN A 207 6.91 7.10 6.36
C GLN A 207 6.82 5.59 6.38
N VAL A 208 7.96 4.93 6.17
CA VAL A 208 8.13 3.49 6.35
C VAL A 208 9.31 3.32 7.29
N THR A 209 9.04 3.04 8.55
CA THR A 209 10.09 2.97 9.57
C THR A 209 10.34 1.53 9.98
N ALA A 210 11.59 1.08 9.96
CA ALA A 210 12.01 -0.16 10.56
C ALA A 210 12.35 0.02 12.04
N TYR A 211 12.01 -0.99 12.84
CA TYR A 211 12.33 -1.06 14.25
C TYR A 211 13.18 -2.31 14.52
N GLY A 212 13.91 -2.33 15.63
CA GLY A 212 14.60 -3.52 16.10
C GLY A 212 14.16 -3.86 17.51
N GLN A 213 15.06 -4.38 18.35
CA GLN A 213 14.71 -4.67 19.74
C GLN A 213 14.44 -3.37 20.51
N GLY A 214 13.34 -3.32 21.26
CA GLY A 214 13.04 -2.18 22.13
C GLY A 214 11.56 -2.05 22.48
N SER A 215 11.21 -0.87 22.98
CA SER A 215 9.83 -0.44 23.17
C SER A 215 9.66 0.94 22.57
N SER A 216 8.51 1.16 21.95
CA SER A 216 8.13 2.47 21.43
C SER A 216 6.76 2.83 21.97
N GLU A 217 6.57 4.12 22.25
CA GLU A 217 5.27 4.68 22.61
C GLU A 217 4.78 5.53 21.44
N GLY A 218 3.61 5.19 20.93
CA GLY A 218 2.92 6.00 19.93
C GLY A 218 2.05 7.06 20.60
N LEU A 219 2.13 8.30 20.13
CA LEU A 219 1.10 9.30 20.41
C LEU A 219 -0.16 8.96 19.60
N ARG A 220 -1.33 9.28 20.14
CA ARG A 220 -2.60 9.13 19.40
C ARG A 220 -2.57 10.06 18.18
N GLN A 221 -2.62 9.47 16.99
CA GLN A 221 -2.68 10.21 15.74
C GLN A 221 -4.08 10.14 15.14
N ASN A 222 -4.38 11.07 14.23
CA ASN A 222 -5.64 11.09 13.47
C ASN A 222 -5.50 10.37 12.11
N VAL A 223 -4.54 9.44 12.05
CA VAL A 223 -4.19 8.60 10.91
C VAL A 223 -3.96 7.19 11.43
N ASP A 224 -4.22 6.21 10.59
CA ASP A 224 -3.98 4.82 10.92
C ASP A 224 -2.49 4.51 10.86
N VAL A 225 -2.12 3.46 11.58
CA VAL A 225 -0.78 2.90 11.59
C VAL A 225 -0.92 1.41 11.39
N TRP A 226 -0.32 0.90 10.32
CA TRP A 226 -0.18 -0.53 10.13
C TRP A 226 1.14 -1.00 10.76
N LEU A 227 1.16 -2.17 11.41
CA LEU A 227 2.35 -2.75 12.00
C LEU A 227 2.49 -4.18 11.46
N TRP A 228 3.59 -4.46 10.76
CA TRP A 228 3.84 -5.79 10.20
C TRP A 228 5.13 -6.40 10.73
N GLN A 229 5.00 -7.45 11.53
CA GLN A 229 6.07 -8.19 12.21
C GLN A 229 6.70 -9.27 11.31
N LEU A 230 7.89 -9.03 10.74
CA LEU A 230 8.51 -9.96 9.77
C LEU A 230 9.19 -11.20 10.36
N ALA A 231 9.87 -11.10 11.52
CA ALA A 231 10.55 -12.25 12.11
C ALA A 231 10.41 -12.27 13.65
N SER A 232 10.25 -13.47 14.20
CA SER A 232 10.45 -13.72 15.64
C SER A 232 11.49 -14.83 15.80
N GLY A 233 12.64 -14.49 16.37
CA GLY A 233 13.66 -15.46 16.75
C GLY A 233 13.31 -16.06 18.12
N ALA A 234 13.03 -17.36 18.17
CA ALA A 234 13.72 -18.34 19.03
C ALA A 234 12.87 -19.62 19.23
N GLN A 235 13.45 -20.75 18.83
CA GLN A 235 13.17 -22.07 19.41
C GLN A 235 13.53 -22.03 20.90
N GLY A 236 12.56 -22.35 21.77
CA GLY A 236 12.79 -22.50 23.21
C GLY A 236 11.50 -22.91 23.90
N GLN A 237 11.49 -24.09 24.51
CA GLN A 237 10.39 -24.59 25.33
C GLN A 237 10.09 -23.59 26.45
N GLY A 238 9.02 -22.83 26.31
CA GLY A 238 8.54 -21.91 27.34
C GLY A 238 7.08 -21.57 27.05
N ARG A 239 6.21 -21.74 28.05
CA ARG A 239 4.76 -21.60 27.97
C ARG A 239 4.34 -20.37 27.14
N ARG A 240 3.56 -20.61 26.09
CA ARG A 240 2.90 -19.58 25.28
C ARG A 240 1.90 -18.81 26.16
N THR A 241 2.22 -17.57 26.51
CA THR A 241 1.24 -16.60 27.02
C THR A 241 0.55 -15.92 25.82
N PRO A 242 -0.79 -15.74 25.84
CA PRO A 242 -1.51 -15.14 24.72
C PRO A 242 -1.06 -13.70 24.47
N CYS A 243 -0.96 -13.32 23.21
CA CYS A 243 -0.86 -11.93 22.78
C CYS A 243 -2.05 -11.17 23.39
N ARG A 244 -1.81 -10.26 24.33
CA ARG A 244 -2.87 -9.39 24.85
C ARG A 244 -3.19 -8.36 23.78
N ARG A 245 -4.44 -8.46 23.28
CA ARG A 245 -5.14 -7.48 22.43
C ARG A 245 -4.88 -6.05 22.94
N ALA A 246 -4.37 -5.17 22.07
CA ALA A 246 -4.62 -3.75 22.20
C ALA A 246 -5.66 -3.38 21.15
N SER A 247 -6.80 -2.91 21.63
CA SER A 247 -7.99 -2.56 20.88
C SER A 247 -7.82 -1.24 20.14
N ALA A 248 -7.77 -1.28 18.81
CA ALA A 248 -8.40 -0.27 17.96
C ALA A 248 -9.62 -0.96 17.33
N HIS A 249 -10.81 -0.60 17.82
CA HIS A 249 -12.15 -1.00 17.38
C HIS A 249 -12.33 -2.38 16.71
N PHE A 250 -12.86 -3.36 17.45
CA PHE A 250 -13.44 -4.58 16.87
C PHE A 250 -14.97 -4.51 16.95
N TRP A 251 -15.63 -4.72 15.81
CA TRP A 251 -17.00 -5.21 15.74
C TRP A 251 -16.94 -6.73 15.89
N ASP A 252 -17.42 -7.27 17.01
CA ASP A 252 -17.70 -8.71 17.13
C ASP A 252 -19.07 -8.98 16.50
N TRP A 253 -19.11 -9.83 15.47
CA TRP A 253 -20.34 -10.51 15.09
C TRP A 253 -20.36 -11.84 15.83
N ASP A 254 -20.97 -11.85 17.01
CA ASP A 254 -21.43 -13.08 17.63
C ASP A 254 -22.92 -12.95 17.95
N SER A 255 -23.68 -13.88 17.40
CA SER A 255 -25.12 -14.03 17.56
C SER A 255 -25.50 -14.17 19.03
N HIS A 256 -26.51 -13.38 19.45
CA HIS A 256 -27.18 -13.35 20.76
C HIS A 256 -26.69 -12.28 21.75
N THR A 257 -27.02 -11.01 21.49
CA THR A 257 -27.78 -10.09 22.37
C THR A 257 -27.76 -8.68 21.77
N GLY A 258 -28.89 -7.96 21.82
CA GLY A 258 -29.07 -6.64 21.19
C GLY A 258 -28.30 -5.50 21.88
N PRO A 259 -28.25 -4.30 21.27
CA PRO A 259 -27.38 -3.22 21.71
C PRO A 259 -27.94 -2.53 22.96
N THR A 260 -27.07 -2.26 23.93
CA THR A 260 -27.35 -1.30 25.02
C THR A 260 -26.38 -0.13 24.92
N LEU A 261 -26.92 1.09 24.78
CA LEU A 261 -26.17 2.35 24.76
C LEU A 261 -25.54 2.61 26.14
N GLY A 262 -24.25 2.95 26.16
CA GLY A 262 -23.54 3.39 27.36
C GLY A 262 -22.49 4.48 27.06
N ALA A 263 -22.73 5.65 27.66
CA ALA A 263 -22.04 6.95 27.66
C ALA A 263 -20.54 7.07 27.28
N LEU A 264 -20.27 8.19 26.60
CA LEU A 264 -18.96 8.83 26.37
C LEU A 264 -18.20 9.11 27.68
N VAL A 265 -16.92 8.72 27.71
CA VAL A 265 -15.93 9.19 28.71
C VAL A 265 -14.79 9.91 27.97
N PRO A 266 -14.37 11.12 28.40
CA PRO A 266 -13.40 11.93 27.66
C PRO A 266 -11.94 11.59 27.96
N ARG A 267 -11.11 11.74 26.91
CA ARG A 267 -9.66 12.00 26.90
C ARG A 267 -8.82 11.26 27.95
N GLN A 268 -8.42 10.04 27.62
CA GLN A 268 -7.18 9.46 28.14
C GLN A 268 -6.28 9.05 26.96
N THR A 269 -5.01 9.45 27.05
CA THR A 269 -3.93 9.05 26.15
C THR A 269 -3.85 7.52 26.15
N GLN A 270 -4.16 6.88 25.03
CA GLN A 270 -3.91 5.45 24.89
C GLN A 270 -2.45 5.28 24.45
N THR A 271 -1.60 4.85 25.37
CA THR A 271 -0.23 4.44 25.11
C THR A 271 -0.28 3.01 24.55
N PHE A 272 0.23 2.79 23.34
CA PHE A 272 0.57 1.43 22.92
C PHE A 272 2.02 1.16 23.29
N THR A 273 2.24 0.23 24.23
CA THR A 273 3.58 -0.29 24.54
C THR A 273 3.77 -1.59 23.78
N GLN A 274 4.61 -1.59 22.76
CA GLN A 274 5.06 -2.82 22.13
C GLN A 274 6.34 -3.31 22.82
N VAL A 275 6.30 -4.49 23.44
CA VAL A 275 7.50 -5.13 23.99
C VAL A 275 8.03 -6.10 22.95
N LEU A 276 9.10 -5.71 22.28
CA LEU A 276 9.76 -6.53 21.28
C LEU A 276 10.72 -7.51 21.96
N ARG A 277 10.56 -8.81 21.70
CA ARG A 277 11.35 -9.86 22.36
C ARG A 277 12.86 -9.73 22.08
N PRO A 278 13.74 -10.14 23.01
CA PRO A 278 15.18 -10.22 22.79
C PRO A 278 15.54 -11.14 21.61
N ASN A 279 16.61 -10.84 20.88
CA ASN A 279 17.17 -11.65 19.78
C ASN A 279 16.24 -11.87 18.57
N SER A 280 15.35 -10.92 18.29
CA SER A 280 14.45 -10.96 17.12
C SER A 280 14.61 -9.67 16.31
N LEU A 281 14.69 -9.77 14.98
CA LEU A 281 14.63 -8.61 14.11
C LEU A 281 13.15 -8.32 13.83
N HIS A 282 12.63 -7.27 14.43
CA HIS A 282 11.22 -6.92 14.30
C HIS A 282 11.08 -5.76 13.32
N LEU A 283 11.03 -6.05 12.01
CA LEU A 283 10.46 -5.04 11.13
C LEU A 283 9.04 -4.81 11.66
N ILE A 284 8.71 -3.54 11.88
CA ILE A 284 7.36 -3.07 12.12
C ILE A 284 7.19 -2.00 11.07
N LEU A 285 6.49 -2.30 9.97
CA LEU A 285 6.31 -1.33 8.89
C LEU A 285 5.34 -0.22 9.32
N LEU A 286 5.80 0.79 10.05
CA LEU A 286 4.96 1.92 10.45
C LEU A 286 4.68 2.78 9.21
N LEU A 287 3.54 2.56 8.57
CA LEU A 287 3.06 3.39 7.48
C LEU A 287 2.29 4.58 8.02
N LEU A 288 2.89 5.77 7.95
CA LEU A 288 2.19 7.03 8.23
C LEU A 288 2.04 7.81 6.95
N PHE A 289 0.81 8.15 6.59
CA PHE A 289 0.53 9.17 5.60
C PHE A 289 0.18 10.46 6.35
N SER A 290 1.06 11.45 6.31
CA SER A 290 0.82 12.73 6.98
C SER A 290 -0.27 13.52 6.26
N ARG A 291 -1.25 14.09 6.98
CA ARG A 291 -2.25 15.03 6.42
C ARG A 291 -1.66 16.34 5.87
N ARG A 292 -0.33 16.50 5.86
CA ARG A 292 0.28 17.72 5.36
C ARG A 292 0.30 17.64 3.83
N ALA A 293 -0.50 18.50 3.20
CA ALA A 293 -0.33 18.84 1.80
C ALA A 293 1.18 19.06 1.53
N PRO A 294 1.73 18.46 0.45
CA PRO A 294 3.15 18.62 0.20
C PRO A 294 3.45 20.11 0.03
N ARG A 295 4.55 20.57 0.63
CA ARG A 295 5.08 21.91 0.36
C ARG A 295 5.76 21.84 -1.00
N TRP A 296 5.04 22.24 -2.03
CA TRP A 296 5.58 22.48 -3.36
C TRP A 296 6.02 23.94 -3.48
#